data_AF-A0A172YL32-F1
#
_entry.id   AF-A0A172YL32-F1
#
_cell.length_a   1.000
_cell.length_b   1.000
_cell.length_c   1.000
_cell.angle_alpha   90.00
_cell.angle_beta   90.00
_cell.angle_gamma   90.00
#
_symmetry.space_group_name_H-M   'P 1'
#
loop_
_entity.id
_entity.type
_entity.pdbx_description
1 polymer ?
#
loop_
_entity_poly.entity_id
_entity_poly.type
_entity_poly.pdbx_seq_one_letter_code
_entity_poly.pdbx_strand_id
1 'polypeptide(L)'
;MLKHFGFSIAFSVVCLGLAAYWGFAHHPEAGVQAMITALTLTAILAVMEVSLSFDNAVVNASVLRGWNHFWKMIFLTVGILIAVFGMRLIFPIVIVAMTADMGMLEVVNMALNDPKNYSERLIAHHAEIAAFGGSFLLLVFLNFFLDEGKDTHWFRWLERRLAHLANVPAMSVFLALITLLVMAAYVEEAKRLVVVMAGIWGIVIYIGVQVLGHLLGGEPEVDEQGNAIAHDSNGAATGVIKAGLGGFIYLEVLDASFSFDGVIGAFAITSDVVIIMLGLAIGAMFVRSMTIYLVDKGTLDAYIYLEHGAHYAIGALAFIMIASGTGLHVPEVVTGLIGVAFIVWAVIASIQYNKRLEQS
;
A
#
# COMPACT_ATOMS: atom_id res chain seq x y z
N MET A 1 -24.51 -1.02 1.92
CA MET A 1 -23.66 0.11 2.32
C MET A 1 -23.50 0.20 3.84
N LEU A 2 -24.56 0.43 4.63
CA LEU A 2 -24.45 0.55 6.11
C LEU A 2 -23.78 -0.63 6.83
N LYS A 3 -23.96 -1.89 6.37
CA LYS A 3 -23.28 -3.06 6.96
C LYS A 3 -21.75 -3.05 6.80
N HIS A 4 -21.20 -2.51 5.71
CA HIS A 4 -19.74 -2.53 5.44
C HIS A 4 -19.02 -1.29 5.97
N PHE A 5 -19.73 -0.15 6.08
CA PHE A 5 -19.15 1.13 6.52
C PHE A 5 -19.56 1.53 7.94
N GLY A 6 -20.49 0.82 8.59
CA GLY A 6 -21.01 1.21 9.92
C GLY A 6 -19.93 1.29 11.00
N PHE A 7 -19.01 0.33 11.02
CA PHE A 7 -17.87 0.36 11.94
C PHE A 7 -16.92 1.54 11.64
N SER A 8 -16.59 1.76 10.37
CA SER A 8 -15.70 2.87 9.95
C SER A 8 -16.30 4.23 10.27
N ILE A 9 -17.63 4.39 10.16
CA ILE A 9 -18.33 5.61 10.58
C ILE A 9 -18.25 5.78 12.10
N ALA A 10 -18.52 4.72 12.89
CA ALA A 10 -18.42 4.79 14.35
C ALA A 10 -16.99 5.14 14.81
N PHE A 11 -15.99 4.50 14.21
CA PHE A 11 -14.58 4.80 14.44
C PHE A 11 -14.24 6.24 14.08
N SER A 12 -14.76 6.75 12.95
CA SER A 12 -14.54 8.13 12.54
C SER A 12 -15.10 9.13 13.54
N VAL A 13 -16.30 8.88 14.07
CA VAL A 13 -16.89 9.76 15.11
C VAL A 13 -16.02 9.78 16.37
N VAL A 14 -15.49 8.63 16.78
CA VAL A 14 -14.57 8.56 17.93
C VAL A 14 -13.28 9.34 17.65
N CYS A 15 -12.64 9.13 16.50
CA CYS A 15 -11.41 9.83 16.13
C CYS A 15 -11.62 11.34 15.99
N LEU A 16 -12.73 11.79 15.41
CA LEU A 16 -13.07 13.22 15.34
C LEU A 16 -13.34 13.81 16.73
N GLY A 17 -13.98 13.05 17.63
CA GLY A 17 -14.16 13.45 19.04
C GLY A 17 -12.82 13.60 19.76
N LEU A 18 -11.89 12.68 19.54
CA LEU A 18 -10.53 12.76 20.09
C LEU A 18 -9.74 13.93 19.49
N ALA A 19 -9.86 14.20 18.19
CA ALA A 19 -9.23 15.35 17.53
C ALA A 19 -9.79 16.68 18.07
N ALA A 20 -11.10 16.76 18.28
CA ALA A 20 -11.75 17.92 18.89
C ALA A 20 -11.22 18.16 20.32
N TYR A 21 -11.17 17.11 21.13
CA TYR A 21 -10.63 17.20 22.49
C TYR A 21 -9.15 17.59 22.51
N TRP A 22 -8.35 17.01 21.62
CA TRP A 22 -6.92 17.32 21.48
C TRP A 22 -6.70 18.79 21.11
N GLY A 23 -7.37 19.27 20.06
CA GLY A 23 -7.30 20.68 19.63
C GLY A 23 -7.83 21.65 20.68
N PHE A 24 -8.84 21.26 21.45
CA PHE A 24 -9.38 22.09 22.53
C PHE A 24 -8.42 22.23 23.73
N ALA A 25 -7.76 21.14 24.12
CA ALA A 25 -7.03 21.06 25.40
C ALA A 25 -5.51 21.25 25.30
N HIS A 26 -4.87 20.90 24.18
CA HIS A 26 -3.40 20.79 24.08
C HIS A 26 -2.77 21.76 23.07
N HIS A 27 -3.57 22.47 22.27
CA HIS A 27 -3.03 23.44 21.32
C HIS A 27 -2.52 24.71 22.05
N PRO A 28 -1.43 25.36 21.59
CA PRO A 28 -0.92 26.60 22.20
C PRO A 28 -1.95 27.73 22.30
N GLU A 29 -2.95 27.71 21.41
CA GLU A 29 -4.12 28.59 21.39
C GLU A 29 -5.40 27.82 21.75
N ALA A 30 -5.35 27.07 22.87
CA ALA A 30 -6.44 26.23 23.35
C ALA A 30 -7.78 26.98 23.38
N GLY A 31 -8.80 26.40 22.73
CA GLY A 31 -10.11 27.01 22.59
C GLY A 31 -10.95 26.41 21.46
N VAL A 32 -12.13 27.00 21.25
CA VAL A 32 -13.10 26.52 20.23
C VAL A 32 -12.53 26.64 18.81
N GLN A 33 -11.70 27.65 18.55
CA GLN A 33 -11.05 27.82 17.24
C GLN A 33 -10.05 26.69 16.95
N ALA A 34 -9.19 26.35 17.91
CA ALA A 34 -8.24 25.24 17.77
C ALA A 34 -8.94 23.88 17.63
N MET A 35 -10.07 23.68 18.33
CA MET A 35 -10.93 22.50 18.14
C MET A 35 -11.43 22.39 16.69
N ILE A 36 -11.94 23.48 16.11
CA ILE A 36 -12.43 23.51 14.73
C ILE A 36 -11.29 23.27 13.74
N THR A 37 -10.11 23.86 13.97
CA THR A 37 -8.92 23.62 13.15
C THR A 37 -8.51 22.15 13.19
N ALA A 38 -8.42 21.54 14.37
CA ALA A 38 -8.08 20.13 14.51
C ALA A 38 -9.08 19.21 13.79
N LEU A 39 -10.38 19.45 13.98
CA LEU A 39 -11.44 18.72 13.26
C LEU A 39 -11.30 18.85 11.72
N THR A 40 -11.02 20.06 11.25
CA THR A 40 -10.88 20.34 9.80
C THR A 40 -9.65 19.63 9.23
N LEU A 41 -8.51 19.72 9.91
CA LEU A 41 -7.27 19.06 9.50
C LEU A 41 -7.44 17.54 9.51
N THR A 42 -8.01 16.96 10.56
CA THR A 42 -8.29 15.52 10.63
C THR A 42 -9.21 15.08 9.49
N ALA A 43 -10.24 15.86 9.15
CA ALA A 43 -11.13 15.54 8.04
C ALA A 43 -10.43 15.62 6.67
N ILE A 44 -9.60 16.63 6.44
CA ILE A 44 -8.82 16.76 5.20
C ILE A 44 -7.86 15.58 5.07
N LEU A 45 -7.14 15.23 6.14
CA LEU A 45 -6.22 14.09 6.17
C LEU A 45 -6.94 12.76 5.91
N ALA A 46 -8.13 12.57 6.45
CA ALA A 46 -8.95 11.38 6.19
C ALA A 46 -9.34 11.28 4.71
N VAL A 47 -9.78 12.38 4.09
CA VAL A 47 -10.14 12.40 2.66
C VAL A 47 -8.92 12.17 1.78
N MET A 48 -7.80 12.81 2.11
CA MET A 48 -6.52 12.63 1.43
C MET A 48 -6.12 11.16 1.46
N GLU A 49 -6.15 10.54 2.63
CA GLU A 49 -5.76 9.14 2.82
C GLU A 49 -6.65 8.18 2.02
N VAL A 50 -7.98 8.37 2.04
CA VAL A 50 -8.89 7.56 1.22
C VAL A 50 -8.57 7.70 -0.27
N SER A 51 -8.21 8.92 -0.70
CA SER A 51 -7.92 9.20 -2.10
C SER A 51 -6.59 8.57 -2.55
N LEU A 52 -5.54 8.73 -1.74
CA LEU A 52 -4.20 8.19 -2.01
C LEU A 52 -4.13 6.66 -1.89
N SER A 53 -4.99 6.06 -1.09
CA SER A 53 -4.98 4.61 -0.84
C SER A 53 -6.11 3.85 -1.56
N PHE A 54 -6.81 4.48 -2.50
CA PHE A 54 -7.94 3.85 -3.17
C PHE A 54 -7.52 2.70 -4.10
N ASP A 55 -6.47 2.90 -4.88
CA ASP A 55 -5.84 1.85 -5.69
C ASP A 55 -5.36 0.68 -4.82
N ASN A 56 -4.78 0.95 -3.65
CA ASN A 56 -4.40 -0.08 -2.68
C ASN A 56 -5.61 -0.95 -2.28
N ALA A 57 -6.78 -0.34 -2.08
CA ALA A 57 -7.99 -1.07 -1.75
C ALA A 57 -8.36 -2.09 -2.84
N VAL A 58 -8.12 -1.73 -4.11
CA VAL A 58 -8.41 -2.58 -5.29
C VAL A 58 -7.39 -3.70 -5.42
N VAL A 59 -6.09 -3.40 -5.23
CA VAL A 59 -5.00 -4.41 -5.24
C VAL A 59 -5.20 -5.41 -4.11
N ASN A 60 -5.47 -4.94 -2.89
CA ASN A 60 -5.74 -5.82 -1.76
C ASN A 60 -6.97 -6.68 -2.03
N ALA A 61 -8.01 -6.11 -2.66
CA ALA A 61 -9.19 -6.87 -3.03
C ALA A 61 -8.91 -7.96 -4.07
N SER A 62 -8.05 -7.70 -5.07
CA SER A 62 -7.71 -8.69 -6.10
C SER A 62 -6.96 -9.88 -5.51
N VAL A 63 -6.01 -9.63 -4.61
CA VAL A 63 -5.28 -10.70 -3.90
C VAL A 63 -6.21 -11.48 -2.96
N LEU A 64 -7.10 -10.79 -2.22
CA LEU A 64 -8.01 -11.44 -1.27
C LEU A 64 -9.12 -12.25 -1.93
N ARG A 65 -9.51 -11.95 -3.18
CA ARG A 65 -10.63 -12.60 -3.87
C ARG A 65 -10.54 -14.13 -3.79
N GLY A 66 -9.36 -14.69 -4.03
CA GLY A 66 -9.07 -16.13 -4.03
C GLY A 66 -8.91 -16.79 -2.64
N TRP A 67 -8.97 -16.03 -1.55
CA TRP A 67 -8.66 -16.55 -0.22
C TRP A 67 -9.88 -17.16 0.48
N ASN A 68 -9.62 -18.09 1.40
CA ASN A 68 -10.64 -18.64 2.28
C ASN A 68 -11.12 -17.60 3.31
N HIS A 69 -12.26 -17.88 3.97
CA HIS A 69 -12.85 -16.96 4.94
C HIS A 69 -11.93 -16.67 6.12
N PHE A 70 -11.13 -17.65 6.57
CA PHE A 70 -10.21 -17.50 7.70
C PHE A 70 -9.16 -16.42 7.43
N TRP A 71 -8.43 -16.50 6.32
CA TRP A 71 -7.39 -15.53 5.97
C TRP A 71 -7.96 -14.16 5.61
N LYS A 72 -9.15 -14.12 4.98
CA LYS A 72 -9.92 -12.88 4.85
C LYS A 72 -10.15 -12.26 6.22
N MET A 73 -10.62 -13.00 7.22
CA MET A 73 -10.86 -12.45 8.56
C MET A 73 -9.58 -12.02 9.29
N ILE A 74 -8.46 -12.73 9.13
CA ILE A 74 -7.16 -12.32 9.71
C ILE A 74 -6.67 -11.02 9.09
N PHE A 75 -6.65 -10.92 7.76
CA PHE A 75 -6.34 -9.68 7.06
C PHE A 75 -7.26 -8.56 7.53
N LEU A 76 -8.56 -8.86 7.68
CA LEU A 76 -9.56 -7.93 8.17
C LEU A 76 -9.52 -7.66 9.67
N THR A 77 -8.63 -8.23 10.47
CA THR A 77 -8.59 -7.93 11.92
C THR A 77 -7.21 -7.49 12.32
N VAL A 78 -6.26 -8.42 12.21
CA VAL A 78 -4.85 -8.18 12.53
C VAL A 78 -4.21 -7.30 11.48
N GLY A 79 -4.49 -7.53 10.20
CA GLY A 79 -3.89 -6.76 9.11
C GLY A 79 -4.17 -5.27 9.23
N ILE A 80 -5.39 -4.87 9.57
CA ILE A 80 -5.69 -3.43 9.80
C ILE A 80 -5.00 -2.85 11.01
N LEU A 81 -4.85 -3.63 12.08
CA LEU A 81 -4.10 -3.13 13.23
C LEU A 81 -2.66 -2.84 12.81
N ILE A 82 -2.07 -3.71 11.98
CA ILE A 82 -0.74 -3.51 11.41
C ILE A 82 -0.73 -2.36 10.40
N ALA A 83 -1.64 -2.30 9.44
CA ALA A 83 -1.71 -1.20 8.47
C ALA A 83 -1.90 0.17 9.16
N VAL A 84 -2.81 0.27 10.12
CA VAL A 84 -3.14 1.54 10.80
C VAL A 84 -2.08 1.93 11.82
N PHE A 85 -1.71 1.03 12.74
CA PHE A 85 -0.77 1.36 13.82
C PHE A 85 0.65 0.95 13.50
N GLY A 86 0.85 -0.21 12.88
CA GLY A 86 2.17 -0.65 12.42
C GLY A 86 2.74 0.30 11.38
N MET A 87 2.09 0.44 10.23
CA MET A 87 2.69 1.13 9.08
C MET A 87 2.62 2.65 9.15
N ARG A 88 1.63 3.24 9.83
CA ARG A 88 1.47 4.70 9.90
C ARG A 88 2.00 5.33 11.19
N LEU A 89 2.16 4.55 12.26
CA LEU A 89 2.70 5.05 13.54
C LEU A 89 4.05 4.42 13.86
N ILE A 90 4.12 3.10 13.98
CA ILE A 90 5.34 2.40 14.42
C ILE A 90 6.44 2.51 13.37
N PHE A 91 6.12 2.32 12.10
CA PHE A 91 7.10 2.27 11.02
C PHE A 91 7.86 3.60 10.81
N PRO A 92 7.20 4.77 10.75
CA PRO A 92 7.91 6.05 10.74
C PRO A 92 8.80 6.27 11.97
N ILE A 93 8.37 5.82 13.15
CA ILE A 93 9.17 5.92 14.38
C ILE A 93 10.41 5.01 14.30
N VAL A 94 10.26 3.77 13.81
CA VAL A 94 11.35 2.82 13.65
C VAL A 94 12.39 3.35 12.67
N ILE A 95 11.95 3.91 11.54
CA ILE A 95 12.86 4.53 10.56
C ILE A 95 13.67 5.63 11.23
N VAL A 96 13.02 6.62 11.85
CA VAL A 96 13.74 7.73 12.48
C VAL A 96 14.64 7.25 13.62
N ALA A 97 14.24 6.23 14.38
CA ALA A 97 15.07 5.66 15.44
C ALA A 97 16.36 5.02 14.89
N MET A 98 16.24 4.25 13.81
CA MET A 98 17.38 3.58 13.17
C MET A 98 18.30 4.56 12.45
N THR A 99 17.75 5.58 11.80
CA THR A 99 18.55 6.49 10.97
C THR A 99 19.15 7.65 11.76
N ALA A 100 18.51 8.06 12.87
CA ALA A 100 19.03 9.09 13.75
C ALA A 100 19.88 8.55 14.91
N ASP A 101 20.10 7.24 14.98
CA ASP A 101 20.75 6.54 16.11
C ASP A 101 20.12 6.93 17.46
N MET A 102 18.78 7.00 17.50
CA MET A 102 18.00 7.42 18.68
C MET A 102 17.21 6.25 19.25
N GLY A 103 16.97 6.27 20.57
CA GLY A 103 16.06 5.29 21.18
C GLY A 103 14.62 5.46 20.71
N MET A 104 13.87 4.37 20.50
CA MET A 104 12.45 4.47 20.07
C MET A 104 11.60 5.36 20.98
N LEU A 105 11.82 5.31 22.30
CA LEU A 105 11.11 6.17 23.25
C LEU A 105 11.47 7.66 23.09
N GLU A 106 12.72 7.96 22.72
CA GLU A 106 13.17 9.33 22.45
C GLU A 106 12.51 9.86 21.17
N VAL A 107 12.38 9.01 20.15
CA VAL A 107 11.68 9.37 18.91
C VAL A 107 10.18 9.58 19.15
N VAL A 108 9.54 8.74 19.96
CA VAL A 108 8.13 8.97 20.39
C VAL A 108 8.01 10.31 21.11
N ASN A 109 8.92 10.59 22.04
CA ASN A 109 8.92 11.85 22.78
C ASN A 109 9.13 13.05 21.85
N MET A 110 10.01 12.93 20.85
CA MET A 110 10.24 13.93 19.81
C MET A 110 8.99 14.10 18.93
N ALA A 111 8.35 13.02 18.49
CA ALA A 111 7.13 13.09 17.69
C ALA A 111 5.97 13.82 18.42
N LEU A 112 5.86 13.64 19.73
CA LEU A 112 4.79 14.26 20.54
C LEU A 112 5.10 15.71 20.95
N ASN A 113 6.36 16.02 21.29
CA ASN A 113 6.72 17.31 21.88
C ASN A 113 7.49 18.24 20.93
N ASP A 114 8.14 17.70 19.90
CA ASP A 114 8.83 18.44 18.84
C ASP A 114 8.51 17.87 17.45
N PRO A 115 7.23 17.96 17.03
CA PRO A 115 6.75 17.40 15.77
C PRO A 115 7.48 17.94 14.54
N LYS A 116 8.00 19.17 14.60
CA LYS A 116 8.74 19.79 13.48
C LYS A 116 10.07 19.09 13.28
N ASN A 117 10.86 18.91 14.33
CA ASN A 117 12.13 18.20 14.21
C ASN A 117 11.93 16.73 13.82
N TYR A 118 10.87 16.10 14.32
CA TYR A 118 10.47 14.75 13.89
C TYR A 118 10.20 14.69 12.38
N SER A 119 9.37 15.61 11.86
CA SER A 119 9.04 15.71 10.44
C SER A 119 10.28 15.96 9.58
N GLU A 120 11.18 16.86 9.99
CA GLU A 120 12.41 17.17 9.27
C GLU A 120 13.30 15.93 9.12
N ARG A 121 13.46 15.15 10.21
CA ARG A 121 14.23 13.90 10.18
C ARG A 121 13.57 12.86 9.30
N LEU A 122 12.25 12.71 9.36
CA LEU A 122 11.52 11.76 8.51
C LEU A 122 11.69 12.11 7.02
N ILE A 123 11.56 13.39 6.65
CA ILE A 123 11.73 13.87 5.27
C ILE A 123 13.19 13.75 4.81
N ALA A 124 14.17 13.91 5.69
CA ALA A 124 15.58 13.78 5.35
C ALA A 124 15.95 12.39 4.79
N HIS A 125 15.19 11.36 5.17
CA HIS A 125 15.33 9.96 4.73
C HIS A 125 14.32 9.55 3.66
N HIS A 126 13.55 10.51 3.11
CA HIS A 126 12.57 10.27 2.05
C HIS A 126 13.17 9.47 0.87
N ALA A 127 14.38 9.82 0.44
CA ALA A 127 15.06 9.16 -0.68
C ALA A 127 15.31 7.65 -0.45
N GLU A 128 15.62 7.25 0.79
CA GLU A 128 15.87 5.86 1.15
C GLU A 128 14.58 5.05 1.08
N ILE A 129 13.50 5.61 1.61
CA ILE A 129 12.20 4.94 1.67
C ILE A 129 11.55 4.91 0.28
N ALA A 130 11.72 5.98 -0.48
CA ALA A 130 11.33 6.05 -1.89
C ALA A 130 12.06 5.00 -2.74
N ALA A 131 13.36 4.75 -2.49
CA ALA A 131 14.08 3.67 -3.18
C ALA A 131 13.60 2.29 -2.76
N PHE A 132 13.39 2.07 -1.46
CA PHE A 132 12.86 0.82 -0.91
C PHE A 132 11.47 0.49 -1.47
N GLY A 133 10.50 1.36 -1.23
CA GLY A 133 9.12 1.18 -1.65
C GLY A 133 8.98 1.22 -3.18
N GLY A 134 9.68 2.16 -3.83
CA GLY A 134 9.70 2.26 -5.29
C GLY A 134 10.23 1.00 -5.96
N SER A 135 11.32 0.41 -5.46
CA SER A 135 11.86 -0.85 -6.00
C SER A 135 10.92 -2.04 -5.77
N PHE A 136 10.29 -2.11 -4.59
CA PHE A 136 9.31 -3.15 -4.27
C PHE A 136 8.07 -3.06 -5.17
N LEU A 137 7.44 -1.88 -5.25
CA LEU A 137 6.26 -1.63 -6.08
C LEU A 137 6.57 -1.79 -7.58
N LEU A 138 7.78 -1.41 -8.01
CA LEU A 138 8.24 -1.62 -9.37
C LEU A 138 8.29 -3.12 -9.70
N LEU A 139 8.73 -3.97 -8.78
CA LEU A 139 8.70 -5.43 -8.98
C LEU A 139 7.29 -5.99 -9.02
N VAL A 140 6.38 -5.50 -8.16
CA VAL A 140 4.95 -5.87 -8.23
C VAL A 140 4.39 -5.54 -9.61
N PHE A 141 4.63 -4.31 -10.09
CA PHE A 141 4.19 -3.87 -11.40
C PHE A 141 4.84 -4.65 -12.54
N LEU A 142 6.16 -4.84 -12.53
CA LEU A 142 6.89 -5.51 -13.62
C LEU A 142 6.57 -7.00 -13.69
N ASN A 143 6.40 -7.68 -12.56
CA ASN A 143 5.98 -9.09 -12.58
C ASN A 143 4.57 -9.24 -13.12
N PHE A 144 3.65 -8.32 -12.78
CA PHE A 144 2.37 -8.28 -13.45
C PHE A 144 2.54 -7.97 -14.94
N PHE A 145 3.22 -6.87 -15.30
CA PHE A 145 3.31 -6.37 -16.67
C PHE A 145 4.00 -7.35 -17.64
N LEU A 146 4.96 -8.13 -17.17
CA LEU A 146 5.71 -9.12 -17.95
C LEU A 146 5.12 -10.54 -17.86
N ASP A 147 3.96 -10.75 -17.22
CA ASP A 147 3.34 -12.08 -17.16
C ASP A 147 2.67 -12.44 -18.49
N GLU A 148 3.15 -13.51 -19.15
CA GLU A 148 2.61 -14.06 -20.40
C GLU A 148 1.25 -14.76 -20.21
N GLY A 149 0.88 -15.14 -18.99
CA GLY A 149 -0.32 -15.93 -18.67
C GLY A 149 -1.64 -15.15 -18.59
N LYS A 150 -1.66 -13.87 -18.95
CA LYS A 150 -2.87 -13.05 -18.84
C LYS A 150 -3.85 -13.27 -20.00
N ASP A 151 -5.05 -13.74 -19.65
CA ASP A 151 -6.17 -13.88 -20.60
C ASP A 151 -6.62 -12.54 -21.24
N THR A 152 -6.27 -11.40 -20.62
CA THR A 152 -6.62 -10.07 -21.11
C THR A 152 -5.43 -9.12 -21.09
N HIS A 153 -5.19 -8.47 -22.24
CA HIS A 153 -4.10 -7.51 -22.43
C HIS A 153 -4.71 -6.10 -22.61
N TRP A 154 -4.37 -5.13 -21.75
CA TRP A 154 -4.96 -3.79 -21.81
C TRP A 154 -4.34 -2.96 -22.94
N PHE A 155 -3.01 -2.94 -23.04
CA PHE A 155 -2.27 -2.34 -24.16
C PHE A 155 -1.71 -3.41 -25.10
N ARG A 156 -2.58 -4.02 -25.93
CA ARG A 156 -2.25 -5.16 -26.82
C ARG A 156 -0.98 -5.01 -27.70
N TRP A 157 -0.58 -3.80 -28.09
CA TRP A 157 0.60 -3.59 -28.93
C TRP A 157 1.90 -3.53 -28.13
N LEU A 158 1.90 -2.86 -26.98
CA LEU A 158 3.07 -2.72 -26.11
C LEU A 158 3.32 -4.03 -25.33
N GLU A 159 2.26 -4.60 -24.76
CA GLU A 159 2.34 -5.83 -23.96
C GLU A 159 2.74 -7.05 -24.81
N ARG A 160 2.24 -7.21 -26.05
CA ARG A 160 2.66 -8.34 -26.92
C ARG A 160 4.12 -8.29 -27.35
N ARG A 161 4.69 -7.09 -27.53
CA ARG A 161 6.12 -6.95 -27.90
C ARG A 161 7.04 -7.22 -26.71
N LEU A 162 6.59 -6.88 -25.51
CA LEU A 162 7.33 -7.10 -24.26
C LEU A 162 7.10 -8.49 -23.67
N ALA A 163 6.01 -9.17 -24.01
CA ALA A 163 5.77 -10.57 -23.68
C ALA A 163 6.95 -11.46 -24.15
N HIS A 164 7.51 -11.23 -25.35
CA HIS A 164 8.70 -11.98 -25.79
C HIS A 164 9.94 -11.83 -24.88
N LEU A 165 10.02 -10.79 -24.03
CA LEU A 165 11.07 -10.63 -23.01
C LEU A 165 10.75 -11.35 -21.69
N ALA A 166 9.51 -11.79 -21.48
CA ALA A 166 9.08 -12.58 -20.31
C ALA A 166 9.69 -13.99 -20.27
N ASN A 167 10.16 -14.50 -21.42
CA ASN A 167 10.88 -15.76 -21.52
C ASN A 167 12.27 -15.74 -20.83
N VAL A 168 12.72 -14.60 -20.32
CA VAL A 168 13.96 -14.48 -19.54
C VAL A 168 13.62 -14.54 -18.05
N PRO A 169 14.02 -15.61 -17.33
CA PRO A 169 13.88 -15.67 -15.88
C PRO A 169 14.48 -14.42 -15.23
N ALA A 170 13.73 -13.79 -14.32
CA ALA A 170 14.14 -12.60 -13.56
C ALA A 170 14.32 -11.29 -14.36
N MET A 171 13.68 -11.14 -15.54
CA MET A 171 13.66 -9.86 -16.27
C MET A 171 13.13 -8.69 -15.42
N SER A 172 12.11 -8.92 -14.58
CA SER A 172 11.57 -7.92 -13.66
C SER A 172 12.63 -7.41 -12.66
N VAL A 173 13.42 -8.32 -12.09
CA VAL A 173 14.53 -7.99 -11.18
C VAL A 173 15.63 -7.23 -11.89
N PHE A 174 15.99 -7.64 -13.10
CA PHE A 174 16.99 -6.95 -13.92
C PHE A 174 16.59 -5.49 -14.21
N LEU A 175 15.35 -5.26 -14.64
CA LEU A 175 14.83 -3.91 -14.89
C LEU A 175 14.74 -3.08 -13.61
N ALA A 176 14.35 -3.68 -12.48
CA ALA A 176 14.34 -2.99 -11.18
C ALA A 176 15.75 -2.55 -10.77
N LEU A 177 16.76 -3.41 -10.91
CA LEU A 177 18.15 -3.08 -10.62
C LEU A 177 18.69 -1.97 -11.55
N ILE A 178 18.38 -2.02 -12.85
CA ILE A 178 18.73 -0.91 -13.76
C ILE A 178 18.09 0.39 -13.29
N THR A 179 16.81 0.35 -12.95
CA THR A 179 16.09 1.55 -12.51
C THR A 179 16.70 2.11 -11.23
N LEU A 180 17.08 1.24 -10.28
CA LEU A 180 17.79 1.63 -9.06
C LEU A 180 19.18 2.23 -9.34
N LEU A 181 19.92 1.68 -10.30
CA LEU A 181 21.22 2.24 -10.73
C LEU A 181 21.05 3.62 -11.36
N VAL A 182 20.01 3.80 -12.18
CA VAL A 182 19.67 5.11 -12.76
C VAL A 182 19.32 6.08 -11.65
N MET A 183 18.44 5.72 -10.70
CA MET A 183 18.09 6.54 -9.54
C MET A 183 19.35 6.97 -8.76
N ALA A 184 20.25 6.02 -8.47
CA ALA A 184 21.48 6.28 -7.72
C ALA A 184 22.41 7.30 -8.40
N ALA A 185 22.37 7.40 -9.74
CA ALA A 185 23.14 8.39 -10.48
C ALA A 185 22.65 9.83 -10.28
N TYR A 186 21.36 10.02 -9.95
CA TYR A 186 20.76 11.33 -9.71
C TYR A 186 20.65 11.71 -8.23
N VAL A 187 20.97 10.78 -7.33
CA VAL A 187 21.01 11.03 -5.87
C VAL A 187 22.36 11.63 -5.48
N GLU A 188 22.33 12.52 -4.48
CA GLU A 188 23.52 13.12 -3.88
C GLU A 188 24.53 12.06 -3.42
N GLU A 189 25.81 12.31 -3.69
CA GLU A 189 26.88 11.34 -3.46
C GLU A 189 26.94 10.83 -2.01
N ALA A 190 26.67 11.71 -1.03
CA ALA A 190 26.66 11.37 0.39
C ALA A 190 25.56 10.37 0.77
N LYS A 191 24.41 10.37 0.06
CA LYS A 191 23.27 9.49 0.37
C LYS A 191 23.20 8.26 -0.55
N ARG A 192 23.97 8.25 -1.65
CA ARG A 192 23.90 7.22 -2.70
C ARG A 192 24.00 5.79 -2.17
N LEU A 193 24.94 5.50 -1.26
CA LEU A 193 25.11 4.15 -0.72
C LEU A 193 23.86 3.69 0.03
N VAL A 194 23.34 4.52 0.93
CA VAL A 194 22.20 4.18 1.80
C VAL A 194 20.94 4.01 0.95
N VAL A 195 20.73 4.89 -0.04
CA VAL A 195 19.59 4.80 -0.97
C VAL A 195 19.64 3.53 -1.82
N VAL A 196 20.82 3.17 -2.37
CA VAL A 196 20.97 1.91 -3.12
C VAL A 196 20.72 0.71 -2.22
N MET A 197 21.27 0.70 -1.01
CA MET A 197 21.04 -0.37 -0.05
C MET A 197 19.55 -0.52 0.30
N ALA A 198 18.84 0.58 0.51
CA ALA A 198 17.41 0.58 0.77
C ALA A 198 16.61 0.01 -0.43
N GLY A 199 16.94 0.41 -1.66
CA GLY A 199 16.34 -0.15 -2.87
C GLY A 199 16.59 -1.65 -3.03
N ILE A 200 17.82 -2.12 -2.76
CA ILE A 200 18.15 -3.56 -2.74
C ILE A 200 17.32 -4.28 -1.68
N TRP A 201 17.15 -3.72 -0.48
CA TRP A 201 16.28 -4.31 0.54
C TRP A 201 14.83 -4.42 0.08
N GLY A 202 14.32 -3.45 -0.68
CA GLY A 202 13.00 -3.55 -1.31
C GLY A 202 12.88 -4.75 -2.25
N ILE A 203 13.90 -4.98 -3.08
CA ILE A 203 14.00 -6.15 -3.97
C ILE A 203 14.10 -7.45 -3.17
N VAL A 204 14.95 -7.48 -2.13
CA VAL A 204 15.16 -8.66 -1.28
C VAL A 204 13.88 -9.04 -0.54
N ILE A 205 13.14 -8.07 0.00
CA ILE A 205 11.87 -8.34 0.69
C ILE A 205 10.84 -8.87 -0.32
N TYR A 206 10.74 -8.27 -1.50
CA TYR A 206 9.83 -8.77 -2.55
C TYR A 206 10.11 -10.25 -2.88
N ILE A 207 11.35 -10.59 -3.20
CA ILE A 207 11.76 -11.96 -3.51
C ILE A 207 11.60 -12.86 -2.28
N GLY A 208 11.95 -12.38 -1.10
CA GLY A 208 11.86 -13.10 0.16
C GLY A 208 10.43 -13.52 0.48
N VAL A 209 9.45 -12.64 0.25
CA VAL A 209 8.02 -12.97 0.40
C VAL A 209 7.58 -14.05 -0.59
N GLN A 210 8.05 -14.00 -1.85
CA GLN A 210 7.77 -15.06 -2.83
C GLN A 210 8.40 -16.40 -2.44
N VAL A 211 9.66 -16.37 -2.00
CA VAL A 211 10.38 -17.56 -1.53
C VAL A 211 9.70 -18.15 -0.30
N LEU A 212 9.32 -17.32 0.68
CA LEU A 212 8.54 -17.77 1.83
C LEU A 212 7.21 -18.37 1.37
N GLY A 213 6.50 -17.72 0.45
CA GLY A 213 5.28 -18.26 -0.15
C GLY A 213 5.49 -19.64 -0.78
N HIS A 214 6.59 -19.87 -1.48
CA HIS A 214 6.91 -21.15 -2.11
C HIS A 214 7.37 -22.23 -1.10
N LEU A 215 8.20 -21.87 -0.13
CA LEU A 215 8.67 -22.77 0.93
C LEU A 215 7.54 -23.17 1.89
N LEU A 216 6.58 -22.27 2.09
CA LEU A 216 5.40 -22.50 2.91
C LEU A 216 4.32 -23.22 2.08
N GLY A 217 4.10 -22.85 0.83
CA GLY A 217 3.07 -23.38 -0.06
C GLY A 217 3.53 -24.52 -0.97
N GLY A 218 3.92 -25.67 -0.41
CA GLY A 218 3.92 -26.91 -1.18
C GLY A 218 2.53 -27.14 -1.78
N GLU A 219 2.47 -27.45 -3.08
CA GLU A 219 1.21 -27.59 -3.84
C GLU A 219 0.19 -28.43 -3.08
N PRO A 220 -1.07 -27.96 -2.92
CA PRO A 220 -2.12 -28.81 -2.39
C PRO A 220 -2.42 -29.92 -3.40
N GLU A 221 -2.12 -31.18 -3.08
CA GLU A 221 -2.67 -32.33 -3.81
C GLU A 221 -4.20 -32.25 -3.74
N VAL A 222 -4.86 -32.34 -4.89
CA VAL A 222 -6.31 -32.27 -5.02
C VAL A 222 -6.82 -33.68 -5.33
N ASP A 223 -7.86 -34.16 -4.62
CA ASP A 223 -8.49 -35.43 -4.97
C ASP A 223 -9.26 -35.35 -6.29
N GLU A 224 -9.65 -36.51 -6.82
CA GLU A 224 -10.51 -36.61 -8.02
C GLU A 224 -11.87 -35.91 -7.88
N GLN A 225 -12.22 -35.39 -6.70
CA GLN A 225 -13.47 -34.66 -6.40
C GLN A 225 -13.24 -33.15 -6.19
N GLY A 226 -12.01 -32.64 -6.31
CA GLY A 226 -11.70 -31.21 -6.20
C GLY A 226 -11.41 -30.70 -4.78
N ASN A 227 -11.24 -31.59 -3.80
CA ASN A 227 -10.93 -31.22 -2.42
C ASN A 227 -9.43 -31.33 -2.14
N ALA A 228 -8.89 -30.40 -1.32
CA ALA A 228 -7.49 -30.41 -0.94
C ALA A 228 -7.16 -31.57 0.03
N ILE A 229 -6.33 -32.51 -0.41
CA ILE A 229 -5.77 -33.62 0.37
C ILE A 229 -4.39 -33.19 0.91
N ALA A 230 -4.33 -32.47 2.02
CA ALA A 230 -3.05 -32.31 2.71
C ALA A 230 -3.26 -32.24 4.21
N HIS A 231 -3.40 -33.41 4.83
CA HIS A 231 -3.29 -33.57 6.27
C HIS A 231 -1.84 -33.91 6.61
N ASP A 232 -1.23 -33.15 7.52
CA ASP A 232 -0.10 -33.67 8.32
C ASP A 232 -0.58 -34.87 9.15
N SER A 233 0.35 -35.66 9.70
CA SER A 233 0.16 -36.74 10.69
C SER A 233 -0.79 -36.40 11.86
N ASN A 234 -1.12 -35.11 12.06
CA ASN A 234 -2.06 -34.58 13.05
C ASN A 234 -3.39 -34.02 12.49
N GLY A 235 -3.71 -34.21 11.20
CA GLY A 235 -5.02 -33.85 10.65
C GLY A 235 -5.26 -32.37 10.37
N ALA A 236 -4.24 -31.50 10.36
CA ALA A 236 -4.39 -30.08 10.03
C ALA A 236 -4.07 -29.78 8.55
N ALA A 237 -4.90 -28.95 7.91
CA ALA A 237 -4.75 -28.47 6.53
C ALA A 237 -3.60 -27.44 6.43
N THR A 238 -2.36 -27.92 6.40
CA THR A 238 -1.16 -27.07 6.53
C THR A 238 -0.83 -26.25 5.27
N GLY A 239 -1.15 -26.73 4.06
CA GLY A 239 -0.87 -26.02 2.80
C GLY A 239 -1.64 -24.70 2.65
N VAL A 240 -2.93 -24.69 3.02
CA VAL A 240 -3.80 -23.50 2.95
C VAL A 240 -3.43 -22.45 4.00
N ILE A 241 -2.97 -22.89 5.17
CA ILE A 241 -2.48 -21.99 6.23
C ILE A 241 -1.17 -21.33 5.79
N LYS A 242 -0.27 -22.11 5.22
CA LYS A 242 1.05 -21.64 4.83
C LYS A 242 1.03 -20.68 3.62
N ALA A 243 0.20 -20.95 2.60
CA ALA A 243 0.00 -20.04 1.48
C ALA A 243 -0.66 -18.71 1.91
N GLY A 244 -1.62 -18.76 2.84
CA GLY A 244 -2.26 -17.56 3.37
C GLY A 244 -1.33 -16.70 4.24
N LEU A 245 -0.35 -17.30 4.93
CA LEU A 245 0.67 -16.54 5.67
C LEU A 245 1.60 -15.75 4.73
N GLY A 246 2.09 -16.39 3.65
CA GLY A 246 2.91 -15.71 2.65
C GLY A 246 2.16 -14.56 1.97
N GLY A 247 0.91 -14.81 1.59
CA GLY A 247 0.02 -13.78 1.05
C GLY A 247 -0.29 -12.66 2.05
N PHE A 248 -0.43 -12.97 3.34
CA PHE A 248 -0.66 -11.96 4.37
C PHE A 248 0.55 -11.03 4.50
N ILE A 249 1.75 -11.59 4.60
CA ILE A 249 2.99 -10.79 4.64
C ILE A 249 3.12 -9.94 3.37
N TYR A 250 2.80 -10.51 2.20
CA TYR A 250 2.79 -9.77 0.94
C TYR A 250 1.89 -8.52 1.00
N LEU A 251 0.66 -8.67 1.49
CA LEU A 251 -0.29 -7.56 1.61
C LEU A 251 0.18 -6.51 2.62
N GLU A 252 0.72 -6.91 3.77
CA GLU A 252 1.21 -5.95 4.78
C GLU A 252 2.43 -5.15 4.25
N VAL A 253 3.30 -5.76 3.46
CA VAL A 253 4.43 -5.06 2.84
C VAL A 253 3.97 -4.15 1.69
N LEU A 254 2.93 -4.54 0.94
CA LEU A 254 2.27 -3.65 -0.02
C LEU A 254 1.71 -2.42 0.67
N ASP A 255 0.91 -2.62 1.72
CA ASP A 255 0.31 -1.56 2.52
C ASP A 255 1.38 -0.66 3.14
N ALA A 256 2.48 -1.24 3.61
CA ALA A 256 3.64 -0.49 4.07
C ALA A 256 4.17 0.49 3.03
N SER A 257 4.43 -0.03 1.83
CA SER A 257 5.02 0.74 0.73
C SER A 257 4.13 1.90 0.33
N PHE A 258 2.82 1.68 0.26
CA PHE A 258 1.87 2.72 -0.10
C PHE A 258 1.57 3.72 1.01
N SER A 259 1.60 3.27 2.27
CA SER A 259 1.28 4.14 3.41
C SER A 259 2.28 5.27 3.59
N PHE A 260 3.50 5.11 3.09
CA PHE A 260 4.58 6.07 3.32
C PHE A 260 4.32 7.43 2.64
N ASP A 261 3.86 7.42 1.38
CA ASP A 261 3.48 8.65 0.66
C ASP A 261 2.31 9.35 1.36
N GLY A 262 1.36 8.61 1.93
CA GLY A 262 0.27 9.15 2.74
C GLY A 262 0.75 9.83 4.03
N VAL A 263 1.76 9.26 4.70
CA VAL A 263 2.39 9.86 5.89
C VAL A 263 3.15 11.14 5.53
N ILE A 264 3.92 11.15 4.45
CA ILE A 264 4.63 12.37 4.00
C ILE A 264 3.64 13.45 3.59
N GLY A 265 2.62 13.11 2.81
CA GLY A 265 1.57 14.05 2.42
C GLY A 265 0.84 14.63 3.62
N ALA A 266 0.68 13.85 4.70
CA ALA A 266 0.11 14.34 5.94
C ALA A 266 0.99 15.40 6.63
N PHE A 267 2.31 15.20 6.64
CA PHE A 267 3.27 16.17 7.18
C PHE A 267 3.34 17.48 6.37
N ALA A 268 2.98 17.44 5.07
CA ALA A 268 2.83 18.65 4.26
C ALA A 268 1.59 19.49 4.65
N ILE A 269 0.57 18.87 5.27
CA ILE A 269 -0.67 19.54 5.69
C ILE A 269 -0.56 20.05 7.13
N THR A 270 0.00 19.26 8.04
CA THR A 270 0.17 19.63 9.45
C THR A 270 1.38 18.91 10.04
N SER A 271 2.04 19.49 11.04
CA SER A 271 3.08 18.79 11.79
C SER A 271 2.54 18.06 13.01
N ASP A 272 1.29 18.29 13.43
CA ASP A 272 0.73 17.64 14.63
C ASP A 272 0.52 16.14 14.39
N VAL A 273 1.41 15.32 14.96
CA VAL A 273 1.44 13.87 14.81
C VAL A 273 0.15 13.21 15.30
N VAL A 274 -0.52 13.77 16.31
CA VAL A 274 -1.79 13.21 16.81
C VAL A 274 -2.90 13.45 15.79
N ILE A 275 -2.97 14.65 15.22
CA ILE A 275 -3.95 14.97 14.16
C ILE A 275 -3.68 14.13 12.91
N ILE A 276 -2.42 13.96 12.50
CA ILE A 276 -2.00 13.05 11.43
C ILE A 276 -2.49 11.63 11.70
N MET A 277 -2.16 11.08 12.86
CA MET A 277 -2.52 9.70 13.22
C MET A 277 -4.04 9.50 13.17
N LEU A 278 -4.82 10.42 13.73
CA LEU A 278 -6.28 10.32 13.73
C LEU A 278 -6.85 10.41 12.30
N GLY A 279 -6.36 11.34 11.48
CA GLY A 279 -6.83 11.51 10.10
C GLY A 279 -6.51 10.29 9.23
N LEU A 280 -5.25 9.83 9.25
CA LEU A 280 -4.83 8.66 8.49
C LEU A 280 -5.51 7.37 8.98
N ALA A 281 -5.75 7.22 10.30
CA ALA A 281 -6.48 6.08 10.84
C ALA A 281 -7.93 6.02 10.33
N ILE A 282 -8.61 7.17 10.24
CA ILE A 282 -9.95 7.25 9.64
C ILE A 282 -9.89 6.78 8.18
N GLY A 283 -8.96 7.34 7.39
CA GLY A 283 -8.85 7.01 5.98
C GLY A 283 -8.56 5.53 5.73
N ALA A 284 -7.60 4.96 6.46
CA ALA A 284 -7.26 3.55 6.40
C ALA A 284 -8.45 2.63 6.74
N MET A 285 -9.28 3.03 7.72
CA MET A 285 -10.52 2.30 8.02
C MET A 285 -11.54 2.34 6.89
N PHE A 286 -11.63 3.43 6.14
CA PHE A 286 -12.48 3.53 4.95
C PHE A 286 -11.93 2.72 3.78
N VAL A 287 -10.64 2.86 3.46
CA VAL A 287 -9.92 2.08 2.43
C VAL A 287 -10.19 0.59 2.62
N ARG A 288 -10.08 0.12 3.86
CA ARG A 288 -10.39 -1.26 4.20
C ARG A 288 -11.86 -1.63 3.98
N SER A 289 -12.81 -0.80 4.41
CA SER A 289 -14.23 -1.05 4.11
C SER A 289 -14.49 -1.12 2.61
N MET A 290 -13.75 -0.36 1.80
CA MET A 290 -13.80 -0.45 0.33
C MET A 290 -13.23 -1.78 -0.17
N THR A 291 -12.10 -2.25 0.36
CA THR A 291 -11.55 -3.58 0.04
C THR A 291 -12.56 -4.69 0.30
N ILE A 292 -13.18 -4.71 1.50
CA ILE A 292 -14.22 -5.69 1.83
C ILE A 292 -15.38 -5.60 0.85
N TYR A 293 -15.84 -4.38 0.59
CA TYR A 293 -16.97 -4.15 -0.30
C TYR A 293 -16.68 -4.66 -1.72
N LEU A 294 -15.47 -4.44 -2.25
CA LEU A 294 -15.06 -4.91 -3.56
C LEU A 294 -15.02 -6.44 -3.65
N VAL A 295 -14.51 -7.10 -2.60
CA VAL A 295 -14.44 -8.57 -2.50
C VAL A 295 -15.85 -9.18 -2.37
N ASP A 296 -16.66 -8.71 -1.40
CA ASP A 296 -17.99 -9.28 -1.11
C ASP A 296 -18.98 -9.08 -2.25
N LYS A 297 -18.86 -7.99 -3.01
CA LYS A 297 -19.72 -7.71 -4.16
C LYS A 297 -19.30 -8.41 -5.45
N GLY A 298 -18.15 -9.09 -5.47
CA GLY A 298 -17.58 -9.62 -6.72
C GLY A 298 -17.35 -8.50 -7.74
N THR A 299 -17.01 -7.29 -7.29
CA THR A 299 -16.89 -6.12 -8.18
C THR A 299 -15.73 -6.29 -9.15
N LEU A 300 -14.71 -7.03 -8.74
CA LEU A 300 -13.57 -7.41 -9.59
C LEU A 300 -14.00 -8.36 -10.72
N ASP A 301 -14.94 -9.27 -10.45
CA ASP A 301 -15.53 -10.18 -11.43
C ASP A 301 -16.37 -9.42 -12.45
N ALA A 302 -17.08 -8.39 -11.98
CA ALA A 302 -17.93 -7.55 -12.82
C ALA A 302 -17.14 -6.60 -13.73
N TYR A 303 -15.91 -6.23 -13.34
CA TYR A 303 -15.06 -5.28 -14.07
C TYR A 303 -13.70 -5.90 -14.44
N ILE A 304 -13.65 -6.52 -15.62
CA ILE A 304 -12.49 -7.27 -16.13
C ILE A 304 -11.17 -6.47 -16.16
N TYR A 305 -11.21 -5.15 -16.37
CA TYR A 305 -10.01 -4.32 -16.41
C TYR A 305 -9.64 -3.69 -15.08
N LEU A 306 -10.44 -3.87 -14.03
CA LEU A 306 -10.24 -3.20 -12.74
C LEU A 306 -8.92 -3.61 -12.08
N GLU A 307 -8.57 -4.89 -12.17
CA GLU A 307 -7.28 -5.42 -11.68
C GLU A 307 -6.09 -4.86 -12.47
N HIS A 308 -6.23 -4.70 -13.80
CA HIS A 308 -5.21 -4.07 -14.62
C HIS A 308 -5.01 -2.62 -14.20
N GLY A 309 -6.08 -1.83 -14.15
CA GLY A 309 -6.03 -0.43 -13.74
C GLY A 309 -5.30 -0.24 -12.40
N ALA A 310 -5.55 -1.14 -11.44
CA ALA A 310 -4.88 -1.11 -10.15
C ALA A 310 -3.35 -1.33 -10.28
N HIS A 311 -2.91 -2.37 -10.99
CA HIS A 311 -1.47 -2.60 -11.18
C HIS A 311 -0.78 -1.48 -11.98
N TYR A 312 -1.46 -0.86 -12.95
CA TYR A 312 -0.93 0.31 -13.64
C TYR A 312 -0.81 1.53 -12.73
N ALA A 313 -1.73 1.71 -11.77
CA ALA A 313 -1.59 2.71 -10.71
C ALA A 313 -0.37 2.42 -9.82
N ILE A 314 -0.15 1.16 -9.41
CA ILE A 314 1.07 0.74 -8.69
C ILE A 314 2.32 1.11 -9.48
N GLY A 315 2.36 0.80 -10.78
CA GLY A 315 3.50 1.12 -11.64
C GLY A 315 3.76 2.61 -11.69
N ALA A 316 2.73 3.42 -11.87
CA ALA A 316 2.83 4.89 -11.85
C ALA A 316 3.37 5.39 -10.51
N LEU A 317 2.86 4.87 -9.40
CA LEU A 317 3.34 5.20 -8.06
C LEU A 317 4.81 4.81 -7.85
N ALA A 318 5.21 3.61 -8.30
CA ALA A 318 6.60 3.18 -8.23
C ALA A 318 7.54 4.15 -8.95
N PHE A 319 7.17 4.59 -10.16
CA PHE A 319 7.95 5.60 -10.90
C PHE A 319 7.95 6.97 -10.21
N ILE A 320 6.83 7.39 -9.63
CA ILE A 320 6.74 8.64 -8.87
C ILE A 320 7.65 8.58 -7.63
N MET A 321 7.62 7.50 -6.87
CA MET A 321 8.49 7.31 -5.70
C MET A 321 9.96 7.35 -6.11
N ILE A 322 10.36 6.57 -7.12
CA ILE A 322 11.74 6.56 -7.63
C ILE A 322 12.17 7.94 -8.10
N ALA A 323 11.33 8.64 -8.86
CA ALA A 323 11.58 10.01 -9.29
C ALA A 323 11.71 10.96 -8.09
N SER A 324 10.82 10.83 -7.11
CA SER A 324 10.79 11.69 -5.93
C SER A 324 12.03 11.51 -5.05
N GLY A 325 12.54 10.29 -4.94
CA GLY A 325 13.78 10.02 -4.22
C GLY A 325 15.04 10.64 -4.86
N THR A 326 14.97 11.13 -6.11
CA THR A 326 16.07 11.90 -6.73
C THR A 326 16.01 13.40 -6.41
N GLY A 327 15.00 13.86 -5.66
CA GLY A 327 14.76 15.26 -5.31
C GLY A 327 13.69 15.96 -6.14
N LEU A 328 13.04 15.23 -7.07
CA LEU A 328 11.87 15.75 -7.80
C LEU A 328 10.67 15.82 -6.84
N HIS A 329 10.13 17.01 -6.65
CA HIS A 329 8.94 17.18 -5.84
C HIS A 329 7.72 16.91 -6.71
N VAL A 330 7.05 15.79 -6.47
CA VAL A 330 5.76 15.45 -7.09
C VAL A 330 4.68 15.73 -6.06
N PRO A 331 3.74 16.64 -6.31
CA PRO A 331 2.66 16.91 -5.38
C PRO A 331 1.84 15.64 -5.13
N GLU A 332 1.51 15.35 -3.88
CA GLU A 332 0.80 14.15 -3.46
C GLU A 332 -0.59 14.08 -4.10
N VAL A 333 -1.21 15.24 -4.31
CA VAL A 333 -2.47 15.36 -5.06
C VAL A 333 -2.32 14.80 -6.48
N VAL A 334 -1.20 15.05 -7.16
CA VAL A 334 -0.95 14.50 -8.50
C VAL A 334 -0.80 12.98 -8.43
N THR A 335 -0.05 12.48 -7.45
CA THR A 335 0.10 11.04 -7.20
C THR A 335 -1.25 10.35 -7.02
N GLY A 336 -2.09 10.87 -6.12
CA GLY A 336 -3.43 10.32 -5.89
C GLY A 336 -4.37 10.42 -7.09
N LEU A 337 -4.33 11.55 -7.81
CA LEU A 337 -5.16 11.73 -9.01
C LEU A 337 -4.78 10.77 -10.13
N ILE A 338 -3.50 10.43 -10.28
CA ILE A 338 -3.04 9.43 -11.27
C ILE A 338 -3.63 8.05 -10.92
N GLY A 339 -3.55 7.63 -9.66
CA GLY A 339 -4.15 6.37 -9.21
C GLY A 339 -5.66 6.33 -9.49
N VAL A 340 -6.38 7.38 -9.07
CA VAL A 340 -7.83 7.51 -9.33
C VAL A 340 -8.13 7.50 -10.83
N ALA A 341 -7.34 8.18 -11.66
CA ALA A 341 -7.55 8.22 -13.10
C ALA A 341 -7.43 6.83 -13.74
N PHE A 342 -6.44 6.03 -13.35
CA PHE A 342 -6.29 4.65 -13.83
C PHE A 342 -7.48 3.76 -13.42
N ILE A 343 -7.95 3.86 -12.17
CA ILE A 343 -9.11 3.07 -11.71
C ILE A 343 -10.39 3.51 -12.43
N VAL A 344 -10.66 4.81 -12.52
CA VAL A 344 -11.86 5.32 -13.21
C VAL A 344 -11.85 4.90 -14.67
N TRP A 345 -10.70 4.98 -15.34
CA TRP A 345 -10.56 4.52 -16.72
C TRP A 345 -10.81 3.01 -16.83
N ALA A 346 -10.25 2.20 -15.93
CA ALA A 346 -10.47 0.75 -15.92
C ALA A 346 -11.96 0.38 -15.73
N VAL A 347 -12.68 1.10 -14.88
CA VAL A 347 -14.14 0.92 -14.70
C VAL A 347 -14.88 1.29 -15.99
N ILE A 348 -14.58 2.44 -16.60
CA ILE A 348 -15.22 2.87 -17.86
C ILE A 348 -14.95 1.85 -18.98
N ALA A 349 -13.70 1.41 -19.13
CA ALA A 349 -13.30 0.42 -20.14
C ALA A 349 -14.02 -0.92 -19.93
N SER A 350 -14.18 -1.35 -18.68
CA SER A 350 -14.90 -2.58 -18.35
C SER A 350 -16.40 -2.48 -18.67
N ILE A 351 -17.05 -1.35 -18.37
CA ILE A 351 -18.45 -1.10 -18.73
C ILE A 351 -18.63 -1.11 -20.26
N GLN A 352 -17.70 -0.49 -20.99
CA GLN A 352 -17.73 -0.48 -22.46
C GLN A 352 -17.55 -1.88 -23.04
N TYR A 353 -16.68 -2.70 -22.45
CA TYR A 353 -16.47 -4.09 -22.87
C TYR A 353 -17.73 -4.95 -22.68
N ASN A 354 -18.37 -4.88 -21.50
CA ASN A 354 -19.61 -5.62 -21.24
C ASN A 354 -20.74 -5.19 -22.19
N LYS A 355 -20.87 -3.89 -22.48
CA LYS A 355 -21.86 -3.40 -23.46
C LYS A 355 -21.61 -3.90 -24.88
N ARG A 356 -20.35 -4.10 -25.28
CA ARG A 356 -20.01 -4.65 -26.60
C ARG A 356 -20.32 -6.15 -26.68
N LEU A 357 -20.11 -6.89 -25.58
CA LEU A 357 -20.48 -8.29 -25.47
C LEU A 357 -22.01 -8.51 -25.49
N GLU A 358 -22.78 -7.61 -24.89
CA GLU A 358 -24.25 -7.67 -24.92
C GLU A 358 -24.84 -7.32 -26.31
N GLN A 359 -24.07 -6.66 -27.17
CA GLN A 359 -24.47 -6.26 -28.53
C GLN A 359 -24.02 -7.24 -29.63
N SER A 360 -23.13 -8.18 -29.30
CA SER A 360 -22.64 -9.26 -30.18
C SER A 360 -23.36 -10.56 -29.87
#